data_AF-A0A7Y0VTX2-F1
#
_entry.id   AF-A0A7Y0VTX2-F1
#
_cell.length_a   1.000
_cell.length_b   1.000
_cell.length_c   1.000
_cell.angle_alpha   90.00
_cell.angle_beta   90.00
_cell.angle_gamma   90.00
#
_symmetry.space_group_name_H-M   'P 1'
#
loop_
_entity.id
_entity.type
_entity.pdbx_description
1 polymer ?
#
loop_
_entity_poly.entity_id
_entity_poly.type
_entity_poly.pdbx_seq_one_letter_code
_entity_poly.pdbx_strand_id
1 'polypeptide(L)'
;MKNIEISILNRGNIEKAKIEYDRNTCALFITFSDQTKKTYSGLDVFRSFGLLRKEFSEVKFLCKGSKINVFPSAMSSSMSSGLVAYEMKLGEPEPEMVRIFDYEEHDLTNDIEEQIEFRVRWGDSLR
;
A
#
# COMPACT_ATOMS: atom_id res chain seq x y z
N MET A 1 17.56 -4.96 -5.26
CA MET A 1 16.59 -4.90 -4.15
C MET A 1 16.76 -3.61 -3.37
N LYS A 2 15.66 -2.99 -2.95
CA LYS A 2 15.65 -1.86 -2.02
C LYS A 2 15.00 -2.29 -0.71
N ASN A 3 15.30 -1.61 0.38
CA ASN A 3 14.67 -1.83 1.67
C ASN A 3 14.14 -0.51 2.24
N ILE A 4 13.12 -0.63 3.09
CA ILE A 4 12.51 0.47 3.85
C ILE A 4 11.95 -0.10 5.15
N GLU A 5 11.97 0.71 6.21
CA GLU A 5 11.28 0.38 7.46
C GLU A 5 9.98 1.19 7.54
N ILE A 6 8.90 0.51 7.88
CA ILE A 6 7.60 1.15 8.13
C ILE A 6 7.16 0.92 9.56
N SER A 7 6.32 1.82 10.07
CA SER A 7 5.63 1.59 11.34
C SER A 7 4.40 0.70 11.09
N ILE A 8 4.13 -0.22 12.01
CA ILE A 8 2.91 -1.03 12.04
C ILE A 8 2.30 -0.97 13.44
N LEU A 9 0.98 -1.08 13.53
CA LEU A 9 0.26 -1.29 14.78
C LEU A 9 -0.14 -2.76 14.86
N ASN A 10 0.50 -3.49 15.77
CA ASN A 10 0.27 -4.90 15.98
C ASN A 10 -0.19 -5.12 17.43
N ARG A 11 -1.43 -5.61 17.62
CA ARG A 11 -2.03 -5.84 18.95
C ARG A 11 -1.93 -4.63 19.90
N GLY A 12 -2.09 -3.42 19.37
CA GLY A 12 -2.03 -2.17 20.13
C GLY A 12 -0.62 -1.61 20.36
N ASN A 13 0.44 -2.31 19.93
CA ASN A 13 1.80 -1.82 20.02
C ASN A 13 2.30 -1.31 18.67
N ILE A 14 2.91 -0.13 18.66
CA ILE A 14 3.59 0.39 17.48
C ILE A 14 4.98 -0.25 17.43
N GLU A 15 5.27 -0.94 16.34
CA GLU A 15 6.56 -1.56 16.08
C GLU A 15 7.03 -1.27 14.66
N LYS A 16 8.28 -1.63 14.36
CA LYS A 16 8.88 -1.48 13.02
C LYS A 16 8.85 -2.82 12.30
N ALA A 17 8.48 -2.77 11.02
CA ALA A 17 8.64 -3.88 10.09
C ALA A 17 9.56 -3.46 8.95
N LYS A 18 10.46 -4.35 8.56
CA LYS A 18 11.36 -4.14 7.43
C LYS A 18 10.70 -4.70 6.18
N ILE A 19 10.53 -3.85 5.17
CA ILE A 19 10.09 -4.23 3.83
C ILE A 19 11.30 -4.20 2.90
N GLU A 20 11.47 -5.27 2.13
CA GLU A 20 12.40 -5.33 1.01
C GLU A 20 11.62 -5.62 -0.25
N TYR A 21 11.97 -5.00 -1.37
CA TYR A 21 11.25 -5.21 -2.61
C TYR A 21 12.19 -5.21 -3.82
N ASP A 22 11.76 -5.96 -4.83
CA ASP A 22 12.39 -6.02 -6.14
C ASP A 22 11.43 -5.45 -7.19
N ARG A 23 11.90 -4.41 -7.88
CA ARG A 23 11.13 -3.69 -8.89
C ARG A 23 10.96 -4.45 -10.20
N ASN A 24 11.85 -5.40 -10.49
CA ASN A 24 11.86 -6.17 -11.72
C ASN A 24 10.94 -7.39 -11.60
N THR A 25 10.92 -8.04 -10.44
CA THR A 25 10.08 -9.21 -10.17
C THR A 25 8.78 -8.88 -9.44
N CYS A 26 8.60 -7.62 -9.05
CA CYS A 26 7.48 -7.13 -8.23
C CYS A 26 7.36 -7.86 -6.87
N ALA A 27 8.39 -8.58 -6.45
CA ALA A 27 8.40 -9.31 -5.19
C ALA A 27 8.54 -8.36 -4.00
N LEU A 28 7.78 -8.61 -2.94
CA LEU A 28 7.85 -7.92 -1.66
C LEU A 28 8.15 -8.95 -0.57
N PHE A 29 9.12 -8.62 0.28
CA PHE A 29 9.53 -9.40 1.44
C PHE A 29 9.30 -8.54 2.67
N ILE A 30 8.68 -9.11 3.70
CA ILE A 30 8.54 -8.45 5.00
C ILE A 30 9.28 -9.25 6.08
N THR A 31 9.89 -8.53 7.01
CA THR A 31 10.39 -9.08 8.28
C THR A 31 9.77 -8.29 9.44
N PHE A 32 9.02 -8.98 10.29
CA PHE A 32 8.45 -8.42 11.52
C PHE A 32 9.47 -8.45 12.67
N SER A 33 9.16 -7.75 13.77
CA SER A 33 10.01 -7.65 14.97
C SER A 33 10.29 -9.03 15.61
N ASP A 34 9.30 -9.92 15.56
CA ASP A 34 9.34 -11.31 16.04
C ASP A 34 10.13 -12.26 15.11
N GLN A 35 10.80 -11.72 14.10
CA GLN A 35 11.54 -12.44 13.06
C GLN A 35 10.67 -13.24 12.08
N THR A 36 9.35 -13.10 12.12
CA THR A 36 8.45 -13.66 11.10
C THR A 36 8.79 -13.05 9.74
N LYS A 37 8.98 -13.90 8.73
CA LYS A 37 9.29 -13.50 7.35
C LYS A 37 8.27 -14.04 6.37
N LYS A 38 7.85 -13.20 5.44
CA LYS A 38 6.93 -13.57 4.36
C LYS A 38 7.31 -12.91 3.05
N THR A 39 6.91 -13.53 1.96
CA THR A 39 7.17 -13.07 0.60
C THR A 39 5.89 -13.11 -0.22
N TYR A 40 5.65 -12.05 -0.99
CA TYR A 40 4.50 -11.90 -1.87
C TYR A 40 4.93 -11.45 -3.25
N SER A 41 4.21 -11.90 -4.26
CA SER A 41 4.41 -11.46 -5.64
C SER A 41 3.06 -11.26 -6.31
N GLY A 42 2.86 -10.07 -6.87
CA GLY A 42 1.71 -9.66 -7.65
C GLY A 42 2.16 -8.91 -8.92
N LEU A 43 1.22 -8.23 -9.57
CA LEU A 43 1.51 -7.49 -10.81
C LEU A 43 2.48 -6.31 -10.60
N ASP A 44 2.47 -5.72 -9.40
CA ASP A 44 3.33 -4.63 -8.97
C ASP A 44 3.55 -4.70 -7.45
N VAL A 45 4.45 -3.86 -6.93
CA VAL A 45 4.77 -3.86 -5.49
C VAL A 45 3.54 -3.47 -4.64
N PHE A 46 2.65 -2.60 -5.14
CA PHE A 46 1.42 -2.23 -4.43
C PHE A 46 0.48 -3.42 -4.23
N ARG A 47 0.31 -4.25 -5.27
CA ARG A 47 -0.50 -5.48 -5.20
C ARG A 47 0.17 -6.55 -4.36
N SER A 48 1.49 -6.72 -4.46
CA SER A 48 2.25 -7.59 -3.54
C SER A 48 2.03 -7.17 -2.09
N PHE A 49 2.01 -5.86 -1.82
CA PHE A 49 1.69 -5.31 -0.50
C PHE A 49 0.22 -5.52 -0.10
N GLY A 50 -0.72 -5.46 -1.05
CA GLY A 50 -2.12 -5.82 -0.80
C GLY A 50 -2.31 -7.28 -0.38
N LEU A 51 -1.58 -8.22 -1.01
CA LEU A 51 -1.59 -9.63 -0.60
C LEU A 51 -1.08 -9.82 0.83
N LEU A 52 0.02 -9.13 1.18
CA LEU A 52 0.54 -9.10 2.54
C LEU A 52 -0.52 -8.59 3.53
N ARG A 53 -1.12 -7.43 3.26
CA ARG A 53 -2.12 -6.82 4.15
C ARG A 53 -3.32 -7.73 4.38
N LYS A 54 -3.76 -8.43 3.34
CA LYS A 54 -4.86 -9.39 3.41
C LYS A 54 -4.55 -10.59 4.33
N GLU A 55 -3.33 -11.11 4.30
CA GLU A 55 -2.91 -12.20 5.19
C GLU A 55 -2.77 -11.74 6.65
N PHE A 56 -2.30 -10.51 6.86
CA PHE A 56 -2.12 -9.91 8.19
C PHE A 56 -3.20 -8.88 8.52
N SER A 57 -4.48 -9.27 8.39
CA SER A 57 -5.63 -8.37 8.56
C SER A 57 -5.72 -7.73 9.95
N GLU A 58 -5.15 -8.37 10.97
CA GLU A 58 -5.06 -7.88 12.36
C GLU A 58 -3.98 -6.80 12.57
N VAL A 59 -3.06 -6.62 11.62
CA VAL A 59 -1.96 -5.64 11.69
C VAL A 59 -2.33 -4.41 10.88
N LYS A 60 -2.29 -3.22 11.46
CA LYS A 60 -2.42 -1.98 10.67
C LYS A 60 -1.06 -1.54 10.18
N PHE A 61 -0.90 -1.45 8.86
CA PHE A 61 0.32 -0.95 8.26
C PHE A 61 0.23 0.56 8.09
N LEU A 62 1.04 1.31 8.86
CA LEU A 62 0.93 2.76 9.00
C LEU A 62 1.64 3.48 7.84
N CYS A 63 1.11 3.31 6.63
CA CYS A 63 1.61 3.96 5.44
C CYS A 63 0.52 4.26 4.39
N LYS A 64 0.81 5.19 3.49
CA LYS A 64 -0.09 5.65 2.42
C LYS A 64 -0.60 4.50 1.54
N GLY A 65 0.19 3.46 1.32
CA GLY A 65 -0.20 2.28 0.54
C GLY A 65 -1.37 1.49 1.15
N SER A 66 -1.64 1.69 2.44
CA SER A 66 -2.78 1.11 3.14
C SER A 66 -3.97 2.05 3.24
N LYS A 67 -3.87 3.31 2.81
CA LYS A 67 -4.97 4.28 2.94
C LYS A 67 -6.07 3.98 1.92
N ILE A 68 -7.33 4.04 2.34
CA ILE A 68 -8.51 3.63 1.54
C ILE A 68 -8.61 4.39 0.22
N ASN A 69 -8.24 5.67 0.20
CA ASN A 69 -8.32 6.54 -0.97
C ASN A 69 -7.00 6.63 -1.77
N VAL A 70 -6.03 5.74 -1.51
CA VAL A 70 -4.77 5.69 -2.24
C VAL A 70 -4.75 4.49 -3.18
N PHE A 71 -4.54 4.74 -4.48
CA PHE A 71 -4.42 3.67 -5.46
C PHE A 71 -3.50 4.05 -6.63
N PRO A 72 -2.67 3.13 -7.17
CA PRO A 72 -1.84 3.42 -8.34
C PRO A 72 -2.66 3.41 -9.64
N SER A 73 -2.37 4.37 -10.53
CA SER A 73 -2.83 4.27 -11.92
C SER A 73 -2.06 3.17 -12.67
N ALA A 74 -2.58 2.71 -13.82
CA ALA A 74 -1.83 1.80 -14.69
C ALA A 74 -0.47 2.41 -15.12
N MET A 75 -0.45 3.70 -15.48
CA MET A 75 0.77 4.41 -15.89
C MET A 75 1.79 4.50 -14.75
N SER A 76 1.37 4.92 -13.56
CA SER A 76 2.26 5.02 -12.39
C SER A 76 2.74 3.65 -11.94
N SER A 77 1.91 2.61 -12.03
CA SER A 77 2.31 1.23 -11.75
C SER A 77 3.43 0.78 -12.70
N SER A 78 3.29 0.95 -14.01
CA SER A 78 4.34 0.57 -14.98
C SER A 78 5.65 1.36 -14.81
N MET A 79 5.57 2.67 -14.56
CA MET A 79 6.76 3.53 -14.44
C MET A 79 7.50 3.36 -13.10
N SER A 80 6.75 3.12 -12.00
CA SER A 80 7.30 3.07 -10.64
C SER A 80 7.35 1.66 -10.04
N SER A 81 6.92 0.63 -10.77
CA SER A 81 6.68 -0.72 -10.24
C SER A 81 5.65 -0.73 -9.10
N GLY A 82 4.67 0.18 -9.14
CA GLY A 82 3.64 0.33 -8.10
C GLY A 82 4.10 1.07 -6.83
N LEU A 83 5.26 1.72 -6.82
CA LEU A 83 5.75 2.46 -5.64
C LEU A 83 5.16 3.86 -5.50
N VAL A 84 4.60 4.40 -6.58
CA VAL A 84 3.93 5.71 -6.65
C VAL A 84 2.45 5.51 -6.92
N ALA A 85 1.63 6.11 -6.08
CA ALA A 85 0.18 6.07 -6.13
C ALA A 85 -0.42 7.47 -6.05
N TYR A 86 -1.75 7.54 -6.12
CA TYR A 86 -2.49 8.79 -6.04
C TYR A 86 -3.46 8.74 -4.89
N GLU A 87 -3.42 9.74 -4.02
CA GLU A 87 -4.42 9.99 -2.99
C GLU A 87 -5.56 10.81 -3.59
N MET A 88 -6.75 10.21 -3.59
CA MET A 88 -7.93 10.76 -4.28
C MET A 88 -8.91 11.37 -3.27
N LYS A 89 -9.59 12.43 -3.69
CA LYS A 89 -10.71 13.03 -2.94
C LYS A 89 -11.93 13.17 -3.84
N LEU A 90 -13.08 12.71 -3.36
CA LEU A 90 -14.32 12.73 -4.15
C LEU A 90 -14.69 14.17 -4.54
N GLY A 91 -15.08 14.36 -5.81
CA GLY A 91 -15.38 15.67 -6.39
C GLY A 91 -14.15 16.50 -6.77
N GLU A 92 -12.92 16.02 -6.51
CA GLU A 92 -11.68 16.72 -6.87
C GLU A 92 -10.95 15.98 -8.00
N PRO A 93 -10.74 16.61 -9.17
CA PRO A 93 -10.18 15.93 -10.34
C PRO A 93 -8.66 15.73 -10.30
N GLU A 94 -7.96 16.47 -9.44
CA GLU A 94 -6.50 16.46 -9.33
C GLU A 94 -6.08 15.69 -8.07
N PRO A 95 -5.74 14.39 -8.18
CA PRO A 95 -5.31 13.64 -7.02
C PRO A 95 -3.84 13.90 -6.69
N GLU A 96 -3.48 13.77 -5.41
CA GLU A 96 -2.12 14.02 -4.93
C GLU A 96 -1.22 12.82 -5.15
N MET A 97 -0.02 13.03 -5.71
CA MET A 97 0.97 11.96 -5.88
C MET A 97 1.66 11.63 -4.56
N VAL A 98 1.62 10.36 -4.15
CA VAL A 98 2.20 9.87 -2.88
C VAL A 98 3.09 8.65 -3.10
N ARG A 99 4.03 8.38 -2.17
CA ARG A 99 4.75 7.10 -2.13
C ARG A 99 4.07 6.15 -1.16
N ILE A 100 3.93 4.89 -1.55
CA ILE A 100 3.10 3.92 -0.83
C ILE A 100 3.64 3.56 0.58
N PHE A 101 4.89 3.91 0.89
CA PHE A 101 5.50 3.65 2.20
C PHE A 101 5.71 4.91 3.03
N ASP A 102 5.27 6.07 2.55
CA ASP A 102 5.23 7.28 3.39
C ASP A 102 4.24 7.07 4.55
N TYR A 103 4.55 7.61 5.72
CA TYR A 103 3.78 7.39 6.95
C TYR A 103 2.32 7.90 6.80
N GLU A 104 1.36 7.13 7.31
CA GLU A 104 -0.05 7.49 7.42
C GLU A 104 -0.71 6.60 8.48
N GLU A 105 -1.66 7.13 9.23
CA GLU A 105 -2.36 6.40 10.30
C GLU A 105 -3.90 6.52 10.23
N HIS A 106 -4.41 7.34 9.31
CA HIS A 106 -5.84 7.61 9.14
C HIS A 106 -6.42 6.84 7.95
N ASP A 107 -7.68 6.41 8.10
CA ASP A 107 -8.48 5.78 7.03
C ASP A 107 -7.76 4.62 6.33
N LEU A 108 -7.06 3.80 7.12
CA LEU A 108 -6.31 2.65 6.65
C LEU A 108 -7.23 1.44 6.44
N THR A 109 -6.89 0.63 5.45
CA THR A 109 -7.52 -0.65 5.13
C THR A 109 -6.47 -1.72 4.88
N ASN A 110 -6.84 -2.97 5.13
CA ASN A 110 -6.07 -4.15 4.75
C ASN A 110 -6.66 -4.89 3.54
N ASP A 111 -7.83 -4.45 3.06
CA ASP A 111 -8.44 -4.99 1.85
C ASP A 111 -8.12 -4.07 0.67
N ILE A 112 -7.57 -4.66 -0.40
CA ILE A 112 -7.29 -3.93 -1.63
C ILE A 112 -8.57 -3.61 -2.41
N GLU A 113 -9.63 -4.40 -2.23
CA GLU A 113 -10.90 -4.18 -2.91
C GLU A 113 -11.55 -2.86 -2.45
N GLU A 114 -11.44 -2.50 -1.18
CA GLU A 114 -11.92 -1.20 -0.68
C GLU A 114 -11.22 -0.01 -1.38
N GLN A 115 -9.93 -0.15 -1.70
CA GLN A 115 -9.18 0.88 -2.43
C GLN A 115 -9.59 0.94 -3.91
N ILE A 116 -9.91 -0.21 -4.52
CA ILE A 116 -10.43 -0.30 -5.88
C ILE A 116 -11.81 0.35 -5.96
N GLU A 117 -12.69 0.03 -5.03
CA GLU A 117 -14.03 0.61 -4.93
C GLU A 117 -13.98 2.13 -4.73
N PHE A 118 -13.10 2.62 -3.85
CA PHE A 118 -12.90 4.05 -3.68
C PHE A 118 -12.49 4.73 -4.98
N ARG A 119 -11.53 4.13 -5.71
CA ARG A 119 -11.09 4.66 -7.02
C ARG A 119 -12.24 4.76 -8.04
N VAL A 120 -13.12 3.76 -8.07
CA VAL A 120 -14.31 3.78 -8.94
C VAL A 120 -15.25 4.92 -8.55
N ARG A 121 -15.56 5.04 -7.26
CA ARG A 121 -16.40 6.13 -6.73
C ARG A 121 -15.82 7.51 -7.00
N TRP A 122 -14.50 7.65 -6.91
CA TRP A 122 -13.80 8.88 -7.28
C TRP A 122 -14.03 9.23 -8.75
N GLY A 123 -13.83 8.28 -9.66
CA GLY A 123 -14.11 8.49 -11.09
C GLY A 123 -15.57 8.85 -11.39
N ASP A 124 -16.52 8.26 -10.68
CA ASP A 124 -17.95 8.59 -10.81
C ASP A 124 -18.28 9.99 -10.25
N SER A 125 -17.57 10.45 -9.22
CA SER A 125 -17.79 11.77 -8.61
C SER A 125 -17.34 12.95 -9.48
N LEU A 126 -16.61 12.70 -10.56
CA LEU A 126 -16.10 13.72 -11.50
C LEU A 126 -16.96 13.84 -12.77
N ARG A 127 -18.06 13.08 -12.85
CA ARG A 127 -18.97 13.07 -14.00
C ARG A 127 -20.03 14.16 -13.93
#